data_AF-A0A3D3RFM1-F1
#
_entry.id   AF-A0A3D3RFM1-F1
#
_cell.length_a   1.000
_cell.length_b   1.000
_cell.length_c   1.000
_cell.angle_alpha   90.00
_cell.angle_beta   90.00
_cell.angle_gamma   90.00
#
_symmetry.space_group_name_H-M   'P 1'
#
loop_
_entity.id
_entity.type
_entity.pdbx_description
1 polymer ?
#
loop_
_entity_poly.entity_id
_entity_poly.type
_entity_poly.pdbx_seq_one_letter_code
_entity_poly.pdbx_strand_id
1 'polypeptide(L)'
;MQDTLFRFDLEHFTGTVRILLLSTVLILFHGCGAETYEKRLNETSKYFAYVDTRNQALSGFWSSPTIKMRVPLEFQQMEAPKNPVASASDESESPAPEPAPTIDPRQPDYADLVLPGLEGAWRAEVPVDQEQDRVEHPAYLYVLSNQSLLKEKREKEALDFFKGVNNQIAHTFDQFLNSENFKLERFPKGKGYSNPKSFLVGTFVPEMPINGVPYQFQIYLSESGNQQVVILLVIPQNIARASKLKEQMDYSLETVEIIPSASQAPSESAKF
;
A
#
# COMPACT_ATOMS: atom_id res chain seq x y z
N MET A 1 75.25 -62.62 27.38
CA MET A 1 74.19 -63.64 27.25
C MET A 1 73.05 -63.00 26.49
N GLN A 2 72.84 -63.45 25.25
CA GLN A 2 71.68 -63.34 24.36
C GLN A 2 71.05 -61.95 24.04
N ASP A 3 71.36 -61.49 22.83
CA ASP A 3 70.54 -60.59 22.01
C ASP A 3 69.20 -61.24 21.63
N THR A 4 68.11 -60.47 21.72
CA THR A 4 66.85 -60.78 21.02
C THR A 4 66.37 -59.54 20.26
N LEU A 5 66.50 -59.64 18.93
CA LEU A 5 65.95 -58.72 17.92
C LEU A 5 64.42 -58.84 17.90
N PHE A 6 63.72 -57.76 18.23
CA PHE A 6 62.28 -57.63 17.97
C PHE A 6 62.06 -57.27 16.50
N ARG A 7 61.36 -58.17 15.79
CA ARG A 7 60.86 -57.98 14.43
C ARG A 7 59.58 -57.14 14.52
N PHE A 8 59.54 -55.95 13.89
CA PHE A 8 58.31 -55.18 13.72
C PHE A 8 57.56 -55.68 12.48
N ASP A 9 56.34 -56.18 12.66
CA ASP A 9 55.44 -56.55 11.56
C ASP A 9 54.84 -55.31 10.90
N LEU A 10 55.05 -55.19 9.58
CA LEU A 10 54.69 -54.05 8.74
C LEU A 10 53.27 -54.18 8.14
N GLU A 11 52.42 -55.05 8.67
CA GLU A 11 51.11 -55.38 8.06
C GLU A 11 49.94 -54.54 8.59
N HIS A 12 50.06 -53.89 9.76
CA HIS A 12 48.95 -53.10 10.34
C HIS A 12 48.86 -51.65 9.83
N PHE A 13 49.88 -51.15 9.12
CA PHE A 13 49.94 -49.73 8.75
C PHE A 13 49.11 -49.38 7.50
N THR A 14 48.74 -50.36 6.68
CA THR A 14 48.03 -50.12 5.40
C THR A 14 46.51 -49.99 5.58
N GLY A 15 45.93 -50.62 6.62
CA GLY A 15 44.49 -50.57 6.92
C GLY A 15 44.04 -49.24 7.52
N THR A 16 44.84 -48.68 8.44
CA THR A 16 44.53 -47.42 9.14
C THR A 16 44.61 -46.21 8.20
N VAL A 17 45.56 -46.19 7.26
CA VAL A 17 45.69 -45.12 6.26
C VAL A 17 44.49 -45.09 5.29
N ARG A 18 43.94 -46.24 4.91
CA ARG A 18 42.74 -46.31 4.05
C ARG A 18 41.48 -45.82 4.76
N ILE A 19 41.32 -46.10 6.04
CA ILE A 19 40.18 -45.62 6.84
C ILE A 19 40.26 -44.10 7.07
N LEU A 20 41.47 -43.57 7.33
CA LEU A 20 41.70 -42.13 7.50
C LEU A 20 41.42 -41.34 6.21
N LEU A 21 41.84 -41.86 5.05
CA LEU A 21 41.53 -41.29 3.74
C LEU A 21 40.03 -41.37 3.39
N LEU A 22 39.33 -42.43 3.77
CA LEU A 22 37.87 -42.51 3.58
C LEU A 22 37.12 -41.49 4.45
N SER A 23 37.57 -41.27 5.70
CA SER A 23 36.93 -40.32 6.63
C SER A 23 37.08 -38.86 6.19
N THR A 24 38.21 -38.49 5.60
CA THR A 24 38.47 -37.13 5.10
C THR A 24 37.65 -36.82 3.86
N VAL A 25 37.41 -37.81 3.00
CA VAL A 25 36.52 -37.67 1.83
C VAL A 25 35.05 -37.47 2.27
N LEU A 26 34.58 -38.18 3.30
CA LEU A 26 33.20 -38.01 3.82
C LEU A 26 32.94 -36.63 4.44
N ILE A 27 33.93 -36.01 5.10
CA ILE A 27 33.77 -34.68 5.71
C ILE A 27 33.67 -33.58 4.63
N LEU A 28 34.37 -33.74 3.50
CA LEU A 28 34.35 -32.77 2.40
C LEU A 28 33.00 -32.75 1.66
N PHE A 29 32.22 -33.82 1.69
CA PHE A 29 30.86 -33.85 1.11
C PHE A 29 29.77 -33.24 2.01
N HIS A 30 30.06 -32.95 3.28
CA HIS A 30 29.14 -32.24 4.18
C HIS A 30 29.28 -30.70 4.13
N GLY A 31 30.25 -30.16 3.38
CA GLY A 31 30.50 -28.72 3.24
C GLY A 31 29.54 -27.95 2.32
N CYS A 32 28.66 -28.64 1.57
CA CYS A 32 27.71 -28.01 0.64
C CYS A 32 26.56 -27.24 1.35
N GLY A 33 26.45 -27.39 2.67
CA GLY A 33 25.40 -26.75 3.48
C GLY A 33 25.72 -25.34 3.98
N ALA A 34 27.00 -25.01 4.19
CA ALA A 34 27.39 -23.75 4.82
C ALA A 34 27.04 -22.53 3.96
N GLU A 35 27.37 -22.57 2.65
CA GLU A 35 27.01 -21.49 1.73
C GLU A 35 25.49 -21.33 1.59
N THR A 36 24.75 -22.45 1.54
CA THR A 36 23.28 -22.43 1.49
C THR A 36 22.69 -21.85 2.78
N TYR A 37 23.27 -22.16 3.93
CA TYR A 37 22.87 -21.62 5.22
C TYR A 37 23.10 -20.10 5.27
N GLU A 38 24.29 -19.63 4.94
CA GLU A 38 24.63 -18.20 4.90
C GLU A 38 23.72 -17.43 3.93
N LYS A 39 23.42 -18.02 2.76
CA LYS A 39 22.48 -17.43 1.81
C LYS A 39 21.07 -17.29 2.41
N ARG A 40 20.57 -18.32 3.09
CA ARG A 40 19.24 -18.27 3.74
C ARG A 40 19.22 -17.28 4.90
N LEU A 41 20.28 -17.22 5.70
CA LEU A 41 20.41 -16.28 6.80
C LEU A 41 20.40 -14.83 6.28
N ASN A 42 21.15 -14.55 5.21
CA ASN A 42 21.17 -13.25 4.56
C ASN A 42 19.80 -12.87 3.98
N GLU A 43 19.11 -13.78 3.29
CA GLU A 43 17.76 -13.52 2.79
C GLU A 43 16.73 -13.30 3.92
N THR A 44 16.88 -14.02 5.03
CA THR A 44 16.04 -13.83 6.22
C THR A 44 16.28 -12.45 6.85
N SER A 45 17.54 -12.01 6.94
CA SER A 45 17.91 -10.68 7.42
C SER A 45 17.27 -9.58 6.57
N LYS A 46 17.38 -9.69 5.23
CA LYS A 46 16.74 -8.74 4.31
C LYS A 46 15.21 -8.74 4.42
N TYR A 47 14.59 -9.91 4.57
CA TYR A 47 13.15 -10.03 4.80
C TYR A 47 12.72 -9.25 6.04
N PHE A 48 13.36 -9.48 7.18
CA PHE A 48 12.99 -8.80 8.43
C PHE A 48 13.27 -7.30 8.38
N ALA A 49 14.38 -6.88 7.77
CA ALA A 49 14.66 -5.47 7.55
C ALA A 49 13.55 -4.80 6.71
N TYR A 50 13.11 -5.45 5.63
CA TYR A 50 11.99 -4.94 4.83
C TYR A 50 10.68 -4.86 5.62
N VAL A 51 10.34 -5.89 6.41
CA VAL A 51 9.13 -5.89 7.25
C VAL A 51 9.20 -4.77 8.30
N ASP A 52 10.35 -4.57 8.93
CA ASP A 52 10.59 -3.53 9.93
C ASP A 52 10.46 -2.13 9.33
N THR A 53 11.13 -1.85 8.20
CA THR A 53 11.00 -0.56 7.49
C THR A 53 9.56 -0.26 7.13
N ARG A 54 8.82 -1.23 6.58
CA ARG A 54 7.40 -1.07 6.25
C ARG A 54 6.55 -0.82 7.51
N ASN A 55 6.87 -1.49 8.62
CA ASN A 55 6.14 -1.31 9.87
C ASN A 55 6.38 0.07 10.49
N GLN A 56 7.57 0.62 10.37
CA GLN A 56 7.92 1.97 10.83
C GLN A 56 7.34 3.07 9.95
N ALA A 57 7.13 2.78 8.66
CA ALA A 57 6.59 3.72 7.68
C ALA A 57 5.06 3.93 7.79
N LEU A 58 4.32 2.94 8.29
CA LEU A 58 2.87 2.88 8.17
C LEU A 58 2.17 2.83 9.53
N SER A 59 1.02 3.49 9.61
CA SER A 59 0.08 3.41 10.73
C SER A 59 -0.55 2.00 10.86
N GLY A 60 -1.48 1.85 11.82
CA GLY A 60 -2.28 0.64 11.97
C GLY A 60 -3.15 0.34 10.74
N PHE A 61 -3.81 -0.82 10.73
CA PHE A 61 -4.77 -1.12 9.68
C PHE A 61 -6.01 -0.25 9.83
N TRP A 62 -6.37 0.41 8.73
CA TRP A 62 -7.67 1.02 8.52
C TRP A 62 -8.49 0.12 7.59
N SER A 63 -9.81 0.10 7.79
CA SER A 63 -10.73 -0.68 6.97
C SER A 63 -12.02 0.10 6.74
N SER A 64 -12.51 0.05 5.51
CA SER A 64 -13.86 0.39 5.10
C SER A 64 -14.64 -0.88 4.72
N PRO A 65 -15.90 -0.79 4.27
CA PRO A 65 -16.63 -1.93 3.71
C PRO A 65 -15.99 -2.55 2.46
N THR A 66 -15.10 -1.82 1.79
CA THR A 66 -14.62 -2.14 0.44
C THR A 66 -13.13 -2.46 0.42
N ILE A 67 -12.35 -1.83 1.29
CA ILE A 67 -10.90 -1.91 1.27
C ILE A 67 -10.33 -1.91 2.70
N LYS A 68 -9.25 -2.66 2.87
CA LYS A 68 -8.37 -2.60 4.04
C LYS A 68 -6.98 -2.19 3.59
N MET A 69 -6.35 -1.26 4.31
CA MET A 69 -4.97 -0.83 4.03
C MET A 69 -4.33 -0.23 5.29
N ARG A 70 -3.01 -0.07 5.27
CA ARG A 70 -2.28 0.76 6.23
C ARG A 70 -1.90 2.06 5.56
N VAL A 71 -2.12 3.17 6.23
CA VAL A 71 -1.87 4.52 5.71
C VAL A 71 -0.49 5.00 6.17
N PRO A 72 0.26 5.82 5.41
CA PRO A 72 1.53 6.36 5.90
C PRO A 72 1.39 7.05 7.25
N LEU A 73 2.40 6.89 8.12
CA LEU A 73 2.30 7.28 9.52
C LEU A 73 2.02 8.79 9.73
N GLU A 74 2.48 9.63 8.80
CA GLU A 74 2.34 11.09 8.84
C GLU A 74 0.90 11.57 8.60
N PHE A 75 0.07 10.74 7.98
CA PHE A 75 -1.33 11.05 7.66
C PHE A 75 -2.27 10.82 8.84
N GLN A 76 -2.99 11.86 9.22
CA GLN A 76 -4.01 11.82 10.26
C GLN A 76 -5.39 11.67 9.62
N GLN A 77 -6.18 10.71 10.11
CA GLN A 77 -7.51 10.44 9.57
C GLN A 77 -8.46 11.58 9.90
N MET A 78 -9.21 12.04 8.90
CA MET A 78 -10.26 13.04 9.06
C MET A 78 -11.53 12.37 9.56
N GLU A 79 -12.19 12.98 10.54
CA GLU A 79 -13.44 12.44 11.10
C GLU A 79 -14.57 12.50 10.08
N ALA A 80 -15.35 11.42 9.98
CA ALA A 80 -16.60 11.45 9.24
C ALA A 80 -17.60 12.39 9.92
N PRO A 81 -18.49 13.05 9.16
CA PRO A 81 -19.49 13.92 9.75
C PRO A 81 -20.33 13.11 10.74
N LYS A 82 -20.54 13.67 11.93
CA LYS A 82 -21.46 13.08 12.91
C LYS A 82 -22.84 13.18 12.30
N ASN A 83 -23.46 12.04 11.98
CA ASN A 83 -24.87 12.02 11.60
C ASN A 83 -25.64 12.80 12.67
N PRO A 84 -26.50 13.76 12.29
CA PRO A 84 -27.36 14.42 13.27
C PRO A 84 -28.13 13.31 13.98
N VAL A 85 -27.88 13.16 15.28
CA VAL A 85 -28.67 12.30 16.14
C VAL A 85 -30.09 12.85 16.00
N ALA A 86 -30.99 12.06 15.39
CA ALA A 86 -32.40 12.40 15.38
C ALA A 86 -32.79 12.64 16.83
N SER A 87 -33.03 13.90 17.21
CA SER A 87 -33.43 14.24 18.56
C SER A 87 -34.76 13.55 18.82
N ALA A 88 -34.71 12.45 19.55
CA ALA A 88 -35.88 11.82 20.15
C ALA A 88 -36.27 12.67 21.37
N SER A 89 -37.04 13.74 21.13
CA SER A 89 -37.80 14.60 22.08
C SER A 89 -38.09 15.90 21.32
N ASP A 90 -39.29 16.45 21.20
CA ASP A 90 -40.58 16.25 21.84
C ASP A 90 -41.67 16.55 20.80
N GLU A 91 -42.90 16.10 21.06
CA GLU A 91 -44.13 16.49 20.36
C GLU A 91 -44.34 18.01 20.41
N SER A 92 -43.71 18.75 19.50
CA SER A 92 -44.00 20.17 19.27
C SER A 92 -44.28 20.38 17.79
N GLU A 93 -45.52 20.79 17.48
CA GLU A 93 -46.03 21.22 16.17
C GLU A 93 -45.37 22.52 15.68
N SER A 94 -44.04 22.55 15.63
CA SER A 94 -43.30 23.55 14.86
C SER A 94 -42.69 22.83 13.66
N PRO A 95 -42.82 23.37 12.42
CA PRO A 95 -42.15 22.77 11.28
C PRO A 95 -40.66 22.70 11.61
N ALA A 96 -40.14 21.46 11.66
CA ALA A 96 -38.74 21.22 11.95
C ALA A 96 -37.90 22.08 11.00
N PRO A 97 -36.95 22.89 11.51
CA PRO A 97 -36.07 23.66 10.64
C PRO A 97 -35.42 22.68 9.66
N GLU A 98 -35.48 23.00 8.37
CA GLU A 98 -34.84 22.18 7.34
C GLU A 98 -33.41 21.88 7.79
N PRO A 99 -32.99 20.59 7.85
CA PRO A 99 -31.66 20.26 8.33
C PRO A 99 -30.67 20.96 7.42
N ALA A 100 -29.89 21.89 7.99
CA ALA A 100 -28.81 22.54 7.27
C ALA A 100 -27.93 21.45 6.62
N PRO A 101 -27.50 21.62 5.36
CA PRO A 101 -26.69 20.61 4.68
C PRO A 101 -25.47 20.31 5.56
N THR A 102 -25.37 19.06 6.02
CA THR A 102 -24.22 18.63 6.83
C THR A 102 -23.03 18.56 5.89
N ILE A 103 -22.17 19.57 5.94
CA ILE A 103 -20.94 19.62 5.15
C ILE A 103 -20.03 18.49 5.64
N ASP A 104 -19.66 17.58 4.75
CA ASP A 104 -18.71 16.51 5.06
C ASP A 104 -17.29 17.11 5.12
N PRO A 105 -16.65 17.19 6.30
CA PRO A 105 -15.33 17.81 6.45
C PRO A 105 -14.23 17.06 5.72
N ARG A 106 -14.48 15.83 5.28
CA ARG A 106 -13.54 15.00 4.52
C ARG A 106 -13.48 15.39 3.04
N GLN A 107 -14.41 16.20 2.54
CA GLN A 107 -14.35 16.70 1.19
C GLN A 107 -13.20 17.72 1.05
N PRO A 108 -12.56 17.81 -0.13
CA PRO A 108 -11.51 18.79 -0.39
C PRO A 108 -11.90 20.22 0.01
N ASP A 109 -11.07 20.87 0.82
CA ASP A 109 -11.23 22.27 1.25
C ASP A 109 -10.41 23.25 0.40
N TYR A 110 -9.62 22.74 -0.54
CA TYR A 110 -8.66 23.50 -1.33
C TYR A 110 -9.12 23.79 -2.77
N ALA A 111 -10.23 23.21 -3.21
CA ALA A 111 -10.83 23.40 -4.53
C ALA A 111 -12.33 23.10 -4.46
N ASP A 112 -13.11 23.57 -5.44
CA ASP A 112 -14.52 23.19 -5.61
C ASP A 112 -14.64 21.78 -6.22
N LEU A 113 -14.05 20.80 -5.52
CA LEU A 113 -13.94 19.40 -5.91
C LEU A 113 -14.81 18.55 -4.99
N VAL A 114 -15.81 17.87 -5.55
CA VAL A 114 -16.62 16.90 -4.81
C VAL A 114 -16.18 15.49 -5.17
N LEU A 115 -15.61 14.76 -4.21
CA LEU A 115 -15.16 13.39 -4.42
C LEU A 115 -16.31 12.40 -4.16
N PRO A 116 -16.79 11.67 -5.19
CA PRO A 116 -17.87 10.71 -5.03
C PRO A 116 -17.37 9.42 -4.35
N GLY A 117 -18.28 8.74 -3.63
CA GLY A 117 -17.97 7.43 -3.05
C GLY A 117 -16.88 7.47 -1.97
N LEU A 118 -16.72 8.60 -1.28
CA LEU A 118 -15.68 8.81 -0.27
C LEU A 118 -15.83 7.87 0.94
N GLU A 119 -14.86 6.98 1.14
CA GLU A 119 -14.83 6.04 2.26
C GLU A 119 -13.84 6.45 3.35
N GLY A 120 -12.71 7.03 2.96
CA GLY A 120 -11.66 7.47 3.87
C GLY A 120 -10.95 8.72 3.37
N ALA A 121 -10.53 9.58 4.29
CA ALA A 121 -9.75 10.78 4.01
C ALA A 121 -8.73 11.01 5.12
N TRP A 122 -7.54 11.45 4.74
CA TRP A 122 -6.47 11.79 5.65
C TRP A 122 -5.76 13.07 5.22
N ARG A 123 -5.21 13.78 6.19
CA ARG A 123 -4.40 14.97 5.98
C ARG A 123 -3.05 14.83 6.69
N ALA A 124 -1.99 15.29 6.05
CA ALA A 124 -0.67 15.45 6.63
C ALA A 124 -0.18 16.87 6.32
N GLU A 125 0.71 17.41 7.14
CA GLU A 125 1.47 18.61 6.80
C GLU A 125 2.86 18.15 6.35
N VAL A 126 3.28 18.59 5.16
CA VAL A 126 4.53 18.14 4.54
C VAL A 126 5.43 19.33 4.21
N PRO A 127 6.74 19.23 4.46
CA PRO A 127 7.66 20.32 4.21
C PRO A 127 7.87 20.49 2.71
N VAL A 128 7.71 21.72 2.22
CA VAL A 128 7.99 22.11 0.84
C VAL A 128 9.20 23.04 0.84
N ASP A 129 10.20 22.71 0.01
CA ASP A 129 11.37 23.57 -0.16
C ASP A 129 10.99 24.74 -1.09
N GLN A 130 10.98 25.97 -0.57
CA GLN A 130 10.85 27.21 -1.34
C GLN A 130 12.22 27.91 -1.44
N GLU A 131 12.34 28.96 -2.27
CA GLU A 131 13.65 29.57 -2.62
C GLU A 131 14.51 29.99 -1.41
N GLN A 132 13.89 30.34 -0.27
CA GLN A 132 14.58 30.86 0.90
C GLN A 132 14.21 30.16 2.21
N ASP A 133 13.09 29.43 2.25
CA ASP A 133 12.53 28.82 3.45
C ASP A 133 11.89 27.46 3.17
N ARG A 134 11.70 26.68 4.23
CA ARG A 134 10.90 25.45 4.22
C ARG A 134 9.59 25.72 4.93
N VAL A 135 8.48 25.56 4.21
CA VAL A 135 7.13 25.82 4.72
C VAL A 135 6.33 24.54 4.65
N GLU A 136 5.55 24.27 5.70
CA GLU A 136 4.63 23.15 5.75
C GLU A 136 3.39 23.44 4.90
N HIS A 137 3.01 22.49 4.05
CA HIS A 137 1.80 22.55 3.25
C HIS A 137 0.99 21.26 3.38
N PRO A 138 -0.35 21.34 3.26
CA PRO A 138 -1.17 20.17 3.45
C PRO A 138 -1.01 19.20 2.28
N ALA A 139 -0.86 17.93 2.61
CA ALA A 139 -1.02 16.79 1.72
C ALA A 139 -2.29 16.02 2.11
N TYR A 140 -2.95 15.43 1.13
CA TYR A 140 -4.21 14.72 1.34
C TYR A 140 -4.14 13.33 0.72
N LEU A 141 -4.77 12.37 1.39
CA LEU A 141 -5.00 11.02 0.88
C LEU A 141 -6.50 10.74 0.94
N TYR A 142 -7.08 10.28 -0.15
CA TYR A 142 -8.49 9.89 -0.21
C TYR A 142 -8.63 8.47 -0.72
N VAL A 143 -9.64 7.78 -0.21
CA VAL A 143 -10.05 6.45 -0.66
C VAL A 143 -11.51 6.53 -1.08
N LEU A 144 -11.76 6.24 -2.36
CA LEU A 144 -13.07 6.33 -2.99
C LEU A 144 -13.48 4.95 -3.52
N SER A 145 -14.77 4.64 -3.48
CA SER A 145 -15.31 3.41 -4.04
C SER A 145 -16.71 3.55 -4.64
N ASN A 146 -16.99 2.73 -5.65
CA ASN A 146 -18.31 2.56 -6.24
C ASN A 146 -19.25 1.63 -5.43
N GLN A 147 -18.87 1.19 -4.23
CA GLN A 147 -19.62 0.22 -3.44
C GLN A 147 -21.07 0.65 -3.14
N SER A 148 -21.33 1.95 -2.93
CA SER A 148 -22.70 2.46 -2.76
C SER A 148 -23.56 2.23 -4.01
N LEU A 149 -23.02 2.52 -5.19
CA LEU A 149 -23.68 2.31 -6.48
C LEU A 149 -24.00 0.83 -6.72
N LEU A 150 -23.08 -0.07 -6.35
CA LEU A 150 -23.30 -1.51 -6.44
C LEU A 150 -24.42 -1.98 -5.49
N LYS A 151 -24.47 -1.47 -4.26
CA LYS A 151 -25.56 -1.77 -3.31
C LYS A 151 -26.91 -1.27 -3.80
N GLU A 152 -26.93 -0.13 -4.48
CA GLU A 152 -28.12 0.46 -5.12
C GLU A 152 -28.49 -0.22 -6.46
N LYS A 153 -27.74 -1.24 -6.90
CA LYS A 153 -27.92 -1.94 -8.18
C LYS A 153 -27.80 -1.01 -9.42
N ARG A 154 -27.01 0.06 -9.30
CA ARG A 154 -26.72 1.02 -10.39
C ARG A 154 -25.47 0.58 -11.15
N GLU A 155 -25.52 -0.63 -11.72
CA GLU A 155 -24.34 -1.30 -12.30
C GLU A 155 -23.63 -0.48 -13.38
N LYS A 156 -24.37 0.16 -14.28
CA LYS A 156 -23.78 0.98 -15.34
C LYS A 156 -22.96 2.14 -14.77
N GLU A 157 -23.48 2.83 -13.78
CA GLU A 157 -22.79 3.95 -13.14
C GLU A 157 -21.62 3.48 -12.28
N ALA A 158 -21.74 2.30 -11.67
CA ALA A 158 -20.66 1.69 -10.94
C ALA A 158 -19.47 1.34 -11.86
N LEU A 159 -19.73 0.88 -13.10
CA LEU A 159 -18.68 0.61 -14.10
C LEU A 159 -18.00 1.90 -14.59
N ASP A 160 -18.77 2.98 -14.72
CA ASP A 160 -18.27 4.30 -15.13
C ASP A 160 -17.67 5.12 -13.96
N PHE A 161 -17.60 4.57 -12.74
CA PHE A 161 -17.23 5.32 -11.53
C PHE A 161 -15.85 5.98 -11.64
N PHE A 162 -14.81 5.22 -12.01
CA PHE A 162 -13.47 5.76 -12.18
C PHE A 162 -13.40 6.90 -13.21
N LYS A 163 -14.14 6.74 -14.32
CA LYS A 163 -14.26 7.79 -15.34
C LYS A 163 -14.96 9.03 -14.76
N GLY A 164 -15.99 8.85 -13.94
CA GLY A 164 -16.66 9.93 -13.21
C GLY A 164 -15.71 10.70 -12.29
N VAL A 165 -14.89 9.99 -11.51
CA VAL A 165 -13.86 10.60 -10.64
C VAL A 165 -12.88 11.44 -11.45
N ASN A 166 -12.32 10.89 -12.52
CA ASN A 166 -11.36 11.60 -13.38
C ASN A 166 -11.99 12.83 -14.06
N ASN A 167 -13.23 12.70 -14.53
CA ASN A 167 -13.96 13.81 -15.14
C ASN A 167 -14.21 14.95 -14.13
N GLN A 168 -14.52 14.61 -12.88
CA GLN A 168 -14.72 15.62 -11.83
C GLN A 168 -13.41 16.38 -11.54
N ILE A 169 -12.28 15.67 -11.45
CA ILE A 169 -10.96 16.29 -11.27
C ILE A 169 -10.66 17.20 -12.47
N ALA A 170 -10.78 16.67 -13.69
CA ALA A 170 -10.57 17.41 -14.94
C ALA A 170 -11.41 18.70 -15.01
N HIS A 171 -12.70 18.58 -14.73
CA HIS A 171 -13.64 19.71 -14.74
C HIS A 171 -13.29 20.76 -13.68
N THR A 172 -12.90 20.35 -12.48
CA THR A 172 -12.57 21.28 -11.38
C THR A 172 -11.37 22.17 -11.72
N PHE A 173 -10.42 21.65 -12.49
CA PHE A 173 -9.21 22.37 -12.88
C PHE A 173 -9.22 22.86 -14.32
N ASP A 174 -10.35 22.77 -15.02
CA ASP A 174 -10.53 23.12 -16.44
C ASP A 174 -9.45 22.52 -17.36
N GLN A 175 -9.08 21.25 -17.11
CA GLN A 175 -7.96 20.59 -17.78
C GLN A 175 -8.33 19.19 -18.23
N PHE A 176 -7.82 18.78 -19.39
CA PHE A 176 -8.04 17.44 -19.90
C PHE A 176 -7.19 16.40 -19.17
N LEU A 177 -7.84 15.39 -18.60
CA LEU A 177 -7.18 14.23 -17.99
C LEU A 177 -7.34 13.02 -18.91
N ASN A 178 -6.28 12.66 -19.63
CA ASN A 178 -6.29 11.48 -20.49
C ASN A 178 -6.05 10.20 -19.69
N SER A 179 -7.09 9.41 -19.45
CA SER A 179 -6.98 8.11 -18.77
C SER A 179 -6.19 7.07 -19.56
N GLU A 180 -6.02 7.24 -20.88
CA GLU A 180 -5.21 6.33 -21.72
C GLU A 180 -3.72 6.40 -21.39
N ASN A 181 -3.26 7.51 -20.78
CA ASN A 181 -1.86 7.66 -20.35
C ASN A 181 -1.56 6.94 -19.03
N PHE A 182 -2.56 6.36 -18.37
CA PHE A 182 -2.37 5.66 -17.12
C PHE A 182 -1.62 4.36 -17.36
N LYS A 183 -0.75 4.00 -16.43
CA LYS A 183 0.15 2.85 -16.57
C LYS A 183 -0.14 1.83 -15.50
N LEU A 184 -0.14 0.56 -15.90
CA LEU A 184 -0.21 -0.53 -14.94
C LEU A 184 1.11 -0.62 -14.18
N GLU A 185 1.10 -0.30 -12.88
CA GLU A 185 2.24 -0.43 -11.98
C GLU A 185 2.00 -1.52 -10.94
N ARG A 186 3.09 -2.09 -10.41
CA ARG A 186 3.06 -3.13 -9.37
C ARG A 186 3.85 -2.68 -8.14
N PHE A 187 3.29 -2.98 -6.97
CA PHE A 187 3.88 -2.67 -5.66
C PHE A 187 3.96 -3.96 -4.85
N PRO A 188 5.13 -4.33 -4.29
CA PRO A 188 6.40 -3.60 -4.28
C PRO A 188 7.03 -3.48 -5.69
N LYS A 189 7.77 -2.39 -5.92
CA LYS A 189 8.56 -2.21 -7.15
C LYS A 189 9.81 -3.09 -7.08
N GLY A 190 9.90 -4.10 -7.95
CA GLY A 190 11.07 -4.98 -8.04
C GLY A 190 11.03 -6.18 -7.07
N LYS A 191 12.15 -6.45 -6.39
CA LYS A 191 12.25 -7.56 -5.41
C LYS A 191 11.66 -7.10 -4.08
N GLY A 192 10.37 -7.35 -3.87
CA GLY A 192 9.78 -7.25 -2.53
C GLY A 192 9.48 -8.61 -1.91
N TYR A 193 9.18 -8.58 -0.62
CA TYR A 193 8.88 -9.78 0.18
C TYR A 193 7.37 -9.97 0.42
N SER A 194 6.54 -9.32 -0.40
CA SER A 194 5.08 -9.43 -0.38
C SER A 194 4.56 -9.72 -1.79
N ASN A 195 3.34 -10.26 -1.87
CA ASN A 195 2.68 -10.53 -3.15
C ASN A 195 2.41 -9.20 -3.87
N PRO A 196 2.91 -9.00 -5.11
CA PRO A 196 2.72 -7.74 -5.80
C PRO A 196 1.25 -7.44 -6.09
N LYS A 197 0.83 -6.22 -5.78
CA LYS A 197 -0.49 -5.67 -6.08
C LYS A 197 -0.38 -4.74 -7.29
N SER A 198 -1.32 -4.87 -8.22
CA SER A 198 -1.32 -4.08 -9.47
C SER A 198 -2.33 -2.95 -9.38
N PHE A 199 -1.95 -1.79 -9.89
CA PHE A 199 -2.79 -0.59 -9.96
C PHE A 199 -2.65 0.05 -11.32
N LEU A 200 -3.75 0.59 -11.85
CA LEU A 200 -3.69 1.54 -12.95
C LEU A 200 -3.38 2.92 -12.38
N VAL A 201 -2.21 3.46 -12.71
CA VAL A 201 -1.64 4.67 -12.08
C VAL A 201 -1.61 5.81 -13.07
N GLY A 202 -2.18 6.95 -12.66
CA GLY A 202 -2.12 8.21 -13.38
C GLY A 202 -1.53 9.31 -12.52
N THR A 203 -1.01 10.33 -13.19
CA THR A 203 -0.59 11.58 -12.55
C THR A 203 -1.27 12.72 -13.25
N PHE A 204 -1.81 13.64 -12.46
CA PHE A 204 -2.43 14.87 -12.91
C PHE A 204 -1.81 16.05 -12.17
N VAL A 205 -1.47 17.10 -12.89
CA VAL A 205 -0.84 18.30 -12.34
C VAL A 205 -1.69 19.48 -12.79
N PRO A 206 -2.40 20.16 -11.88
CA PRO A 206 -3.10 21.39 -12.23
C PRO A 206 -2.12 22.44 -12.75
N GLU A 207 -2.46 23.08 -13.86
CA GLU A 207 -1.75 24.26 -14.37
C GLU A 207 -1.76 25.43 -13.37
N MET A 208 -2.91 25.66 -12.71
CA MET A 208 -3.04 26.69 -11.69
C MET A 208 -2.65 26.16 -10.31
N PRO A 209 -1.78 26.86 -9.57
CA PRO A 209 -1.38 26.44 -8.23
C PRO A 209 -2.54 26.52 -7.25
N ILE A 210 -2.59 25.58 -6.31
CA ILE A 210 -3.58 25.54 -5.24
C ILE A 210 -3.01 26.34 -4.07
N ASN A 211 -3.69 27.41 -3.68
CA ASN A 211 -3.22 28.34 -2.64
C ASN A 211 -1.78 28.85 -2.89
N GLY A 212 -1.42 29.08 -4.16
CA GLY A 212 -0.10 29.56 -4.55
C GLY A 212 1.01 28.51 -4.60
N VAL A 213 0.70 27.23 -4.35
CA VAL A 213 1.66 26.12 -4.41
C VAL A 213 1.31 25.16 -5.56
N PRO A 214 2.29 24.67 -6.34
CA PRO A 214 2.04 23.64 -7.34
C PRO A 214 1.79 22.29 -6.67
N TYR A 215 0.66 21.67 -7.01
CA TYR A 215 0.26 20.36 -6.52
C TYR A 215 0.32 19.30 -7.61
N GLN A 216 0.36 18.04 -7.18
CA GLN A 216 0.26 16.86 -8.02
C GLN A 216 -0.75 15.89 -7.39
N PHE A 217 -1.63 15.38 -8.25
CA PHE A 217 -2.57 14.31 -7.97
C PHE A 217 -1.97 13.01 -8.50
N GLN A 218 -1.80 12.02 -7.64
CA GLN A 218 -1.48 10.64 -8.02
C GLN A 218 -2.72 9.79 -7.80
N ILE A 219 -3.17 9.15 -8.87
CA ILE A 219 -4.44 8.43 -8.93
C ILE A 219 -4.12 6.96 -9.12
N TYR A 220 -4.53 6.12 -8.17
CA TYR A 220 -4.33 4.67 -8.20
C TYR A 220 -5.68 3.98 -8.26
N LEU A 221 -5.97 3.27 -9.34
CA LEU A 221 -7.16 2.44 -9.48
C LEU A 221 -6.80 0.97 -9.21
N SER A 222 -7.60 0.32 -8.37
CA SER A 222 -7.61 -1.13 -8.19
C SER A 222 -9.04 -1.67 -8.37
N GLU A 223 -9.17 -2.83 -9.00
CA GLU A 223 -10.45 -3.41 -9.39
C GLU A 223 -10.56 -4.88 -8.96
N SER A 224 -11.76 -5.28 -8.54
CA SER A 224 -12.10 -6.68 -8.26
C SER A 224 -13.55 -6.96 -8.69
N GLY A 225 -13.72 -7.68 -9.81
CA GLY A 225 -15.02 -7.81 -10.46
C GLY A 225 -15.57 -6.42 -10.83
N ASN A 226 -16.79 -6.10 -10.38
CA ASN A 226 -17.43 -4.79 -10.61
C ASN A 226 -17.03 -3.73 -9.57
N GLN A 227 -16.22 -4.08 -8.57
CA GLN A 227 -15.83 -3.18 -7.49
C GLN A 227 -14.58 -2.39 -7.93
N GLN A 228 -14.70 -1.06 -7.90
CA GLN A 228 -13.61 -0.13 -8.20
C GLN A 228 -13.23 0.62 -6.92
N VAL A 229 -11.93 0.70 -6.66
CA VAL A 229 -11.35 1.49 -5.58
C VAL A 229 -10.32 2.46 -6.16
N VAL A 230 -10.51 3.74 -5.88
CA VAL A 230 -9.60 4.81 -6.28
C VAL A 230 -8.91 5.34 -5.02
N ILE A 231 -7.59 5.24 -4.99
CA ILE A 231 -6.77 5.91 -3.99
C ILE A 231 -6.21 7.17 -4.64
N LEU A 232 -6.49 8.33 -4.05
CA LEU A 232 -6.09 9.63 -4.57
C LEU A 232 -5.13 10.29 -3.58
N LEU A 233 -3.87 10.47 -3.98
CA LEU A 233 -2.88 11.21 -3.21
C LEU A 233 -2.71 12.60 -3.83
N VAL A 234 -2.90 13.64 -3.04
CA VAL A 234 -2.78 15.05 -3.44
C VAL A 234 -1.67 15.69 -2.64
N ILE A 235 -0.56 16.02 -3.29
CA ILE A 235 0.68 16.44 -2.64
C ILE A 235 1.30 17.65 -3.34
N PRO A 236 1.98 18.56 -2.64
CA PRO A 236 2.82 19.57 -3.27
C PRO A 236 3.90 18.93 -4.15
N GLN A 237 4.30 19.58 -5.25
CA GLN A 237 5.36 19.05 -6.13
C GLN A 237 6.77 19.13 -5.52
N ASN A 238 7.03 20.21 -4.79
CA ASN A 238 8.37 20.53 -4.27
C ASN A 238 8.55 20.08 -2.82
N ILE A 239 7.99 18.92 -2.47
CA ILE A 239 8.21 18.33 -1.14
C ILE A 239 9.71 18.16 -0.92
N ALA A 240 10.17 18.54 0.26
CA ALA A 240 11.55 18.47 0.66
C ALA A 240 12.13 17.07 0.42
N ARG A 241 13.36 17.00 -0.11
CA ARG A 241 14.03 15.73 -0.44
C ARG A 241 14.17 14.77 0.76
N ALA A 242 14.15 15.30 1.97
CA ALA A 242 14.21 14.52 3.21
C ALA A 242 12.88 13.81 3.55
N SER A 243 11.77 14.21 2.95
CA SER A 243 10.47 13.55 3.14
C SER A 243 10.50 12.14 2.57
N LYS A 244 9.94 11.21 3.34
CA LYS A 244 9.79 9.81 2.95
C LYS A 244 8.40 9.49 2.41
N LEU A 245 7.53 10.48 2.27
CA LEU A 245 6.11 10.30 1.98
C LEU A 245 5.84 9.40 0.76
N LYS A 246 6.59 9.60 -0.33
CA LYS A 246 6.45 8.81 -1.55
C LYS A 246 6.81 7.33 -1.32
N GLU A 247 7.87 7.06 -0.58
CA GLU A 247 8.27 5.69 -0.23
C GLU A 247 7.26 5.05 0.72
N GLN A 248 6.78 5.80 1.71
CA GLN A 248 5.73 5.34 2.61
C GLN A 248 4.41 5.06 1.87
N MET A 249 4.09 5.85 0.83
CA MET A 249 2.93 5.58 -0.03
C MET A 249 3.12 4.29 -0.83
N ASP A 250 4.30 4.05 -1.40
CA ASP A 250 4.60 2.79 -2.09
C ASP A 250 4.38 1.60 -1.12
N TYR A 251 4.85 1.69 0.12
CA TYR A 251 4.58 0.70 1.18
C TYR A 251 3.09 0.57 1.53
N SER A 252 2.34 1.67 1.54
CA SER A 252 0.91 1.67 1.81
C SER A 252 0.15 0.86 0.75
N LEU A 253 0.49 1.04 -0.53
CA LEU A 253 -0.12 0.31 -1.65
C LEU A 253 0.13 -1.20 -1.58
N GLU A 254 1.25 -1.64 -1.01
CA GLU A 254 1.56 -3.06 -0.77
C GLU A 254 0.61 -3.72 0.25
N THR A 255 -0.12 -2.93 1.03
CA THR A 255 -1.04 -3.42 2.08
C THR A 255 -2.51 -3.43 1.67
N VAL A 256 -2.83 -2.93 0.48
CA VAL A 256 -4.21 -2.75 0.00
C VAL A 256 -4.90 -4.09 -0.27
N GLU A 257 -6.00 -4.37 0.39
CA GLU A 257 -6.82 -5.55 0.19
C GLU A 257 -8.26 -5.12 -0.11
N ILE A 258 -8.78 -5.46 -1.29
CA ILE A 258 -10.19 -5.26 -1.61
C ILE A 258 -10.99 -6.35 -0.90
N ILE A 259 -11.96 -5.94 -0.09
CA ILE A 259 -12.87 -6.83 0.63
C ILE A 259 -13.95 -7.29 -0.36
N PRO A 260 -14.06 -8.60 -0.65
CA PRO A 260 -15.07 -9.10 -1.56
C PRO A 260 -16.47 -8.82 -1.02
N SER A 261 -17.35 -8.26 -1.85
CA SER A 261 -18.76 -8.17 -1.51
C SER A 261 -19.40 -9.57 -1.47
N ALA A 262 -20.30 -9.81 -0.52
CA ALA A 262 -20.99 -11.10 -0.33
C ALA A 262 -21.73 -11.62 -1.58
N SER A 263 -22.02 -10.76 -2.56
CA SER A 263 -22.57 -11.13 -3.87
C SER A 263 -21.57 -11.84 -4.81
N GLN A 264 -20.30 -11.98 -4.42
CA GLN A 264 -19.22 -12.58 -5.22
C GLN A 264 -18.55 -13.77 -4.50
N ALA A 265 -19.26 -14.48 -3.61
CA ALA A 265 -18.74 -15.73 -3.09
C ALA A 265 -18.35 -16.66 -4.26
N PRO A 266 -17.13 -17.21 -4.29
CA PRO A 266 -16.72 -18.10 -5.37
C PRO A 266 -17.63 -19.32 -5.35
N SER A 267 -18.25 -19.63 -6.49
CA SER A 267 -18.93 -20.90 -6.67
C SER A 267 -17.93 -22.02 -6.39
N GLU A 268 -18.21 -22.79 -5.34
CA GLU A 268 -17.45 -23.98 -4.97
C GLU A 268 -17.56 -25.01 -6.10
N SER A 269 -16.65 -24.94 -7.09
CA SER A 269 -16.58 -25.95 -8.15
C SER A 269 -15.19 -25.99 -8.80
N ALA A 270 -14.31 -26.79 -8.21
CA ALA A 270 -13.55 -27.87 -8.86
C ALA A 270 -12.28 -28.16 -8.03
N LYS A 271 -12.39 -29.12 -7.12
CA LYS A 271 -11.22 -29.90 -6.70
C LYS A 271 -10.84 -30.77 -7.90
N PHE A 272 -9.61 -30.63 -8.39
CA PHE A 272 -8.91 -31.66 -9.14
C PHE A 272 -7.80 -32.22 -8.25
#